data_AF-M6BJW9-F1
#
_entry.id   AF-M6BJW9-F1
#
_cell.length_a   1.000
_cell.length_b   1.000
_cell.length_c   1.000
_cell.angle_alpha   90.00
_cell.angle_beta   90.00
_cell.angle_gamma   90.00
#
_symmetry.space_group_name_H-M   'P 1'
#
loop_
_entity.id
_entity.type
_entity.pdbx_description
1 polymer ?
#
loop_
_entity_poly.entity_id
_entity_poly.type
_entity_poly.pdbx_seq_one_letter_code
_entity_poly.pdbx_strand_id
1 'polypeptide(L)'
;MQAFAEGKIGINVGASAFLQAHPIVLEKFISKGPVYFEVLRYFLTLIEPQKVKETIDSFGNKLLYKIIIYEYGIYKQTEDERRSLRNTTSFLDLKLNAYWSSLSPKRICSFISYCLKEAKDPEFASQFLTILPPEAVSDLKNLAGLNIEEEKELYLSLKDGIYELPIQSPGIYRHILKLFEDDPEIFLILSTMEELVLRKQQIIESSHVILEKYKSGKLNHQSLFGDLSILEPEITMEILGIFEEKGILGRSEKNLIKELLSKHKNHTP
;
A
#
# COMPACT_ATOMS: atom_id res chain seq x y z
N MET A 1 -8.67 3.33 30.52
CA MET A 1 -7.25 3.10 30.20
C MET A 1 -6.41 2.77 31.44
N GLN A 2 -6.15 3.70 32.36
CA GLN A 2 -5.32 3.41 33.55
C GLN A 2 -5.86 2.29 34.46
N ALA A 3 -7.15 2.32 34.78
CA ALA A 3 -7.78 1.25 35.56
C ALA A 3 -7.69 -0.12 34.85
N PHE A 4 -7.61 -0.17 33.52
CA PHE A 4 -7.44 -1.44 32.78
C PHE A 4 -6.00 -1.95 32.91
N ALA A 5 -5.01 -1.06 32.75
CA ALA A 5 -3.60 -1.39 32.96
C ALA A 5 -3.31 -1.89 34.39
N GLU A 6 -4.08 -1.42 35.37
CA GLU A 6 -4.01 -1.85 36.77
C GLU A 6 -4.87 -3.10 37.08
N GLY A 7 -5.53 -3.71 36.08
CA GLY A 7 -6.36 -4.91 36.23
C GLY A 7 -7.70 -4.69 36.94
N LYS A 8 -8.15 -3.43 37.09
CA LYS A 8 -9.35 -3.06 37.86
C LYS A 8 -10.64 -3.04 37.05
N ILE A 9 -10.56 -3.06 35.71
CA ILE A 9 -11.72 -3.07 34.82
C ILE A 9 -11.54 -4.10 33.70
N GLY A 10 -12.66 -4.58 33.15
CA GLY A 10 -12.67 -5.54 32.05
C GLY A 10 -12.33 -4.94 30.68
N ILE A 11 -12.08 -5.82 29.72
CA ILE A 11 -11.61 -5.48 28.37
C ILE A 11 -12.55 -4.53 27.61
N ASN A 12 -13.88 -4.71 27.72
CA ASN A 12 -14.86 -3.87 27.02
C ASN A 12 -14.78 -2.40 27.47
N VAL A 13 -14.62 -2.17 28.78
CA VAL A 13 -14.48 -0.82 29.34
C VAL A 13 -13.12 -0.22 28.97
N GLY A 14 -12.08 -1.05 28.94
CA GLY A 14 -10.75 -0.66 28.47
C GLY A 14 -10.76 -0.20 27.00
N ALA A 15 -11.33 -1.02 26.11
CA ALA A 15 -11.42 -0.75 24.68
C ALA A 15 -12.29 0.49 24.37
N SER A 16 -13.43 0.64 25.05
CA SER A 16 -14.27 1.84 24.91
C SER A 16 -13.51 3.10 25.33
N ALA A 17 -12.74 3.03 26.43
CA ALA A 17 -11.94 4.16 26.89
C ALA A 17 -10.77 4.47 25.93
N PHE A 18 -10.23 3.48 25.23
CA PHE A 18 -9.21 3.68 24.19
C PHE A 18 -9.80 4.43 22.98
N LEU A 19 -10.92 3.96 22.45
CA LEU A 19 -11.56 4.55 21.26
C LEU A 19 -12.02 5.99 21.47
N GLN A 20 -12.40 6.35 22.69
CA GLN A 20 -12.85 7.70 23.05
C GLN A 20 -11.73 8.62 23.55
N ALA A 21 -10.51 8.11 23.75
CA ALA A 21 -9.44 8.91 24.33
C ALA A 21 -8.88 9.91 23.32
N HIS A 22 -8.68 11.14 23.79
CA HIS A 22 -7.99 12.16 23.01
C HIS A 22 -6.51 11.77 22.80
N PRO A 23 -5.90 12.02 21.63
CA PRO A 23 -4.50 11.67 21.32
C PRO A 23 -3.49 12.08 22.38
N ILE A 24 -3.57 13.33 22.85
CA ILE A 24 -2.70 13.86 23.92
C ILE A 24 -2.80 13.02 25.21
N VAL A 25 -3.98 12.49 25.53
CA VAL A 25 -4.18 11.64 26.71
C VAL A 25 -3.51 10.28 26.49
N LEU A 26 -3.57 9.74 25.28
CA LEU A 26 -2.91 8.49 24.92
C LEU A 26 -1.38 8.63 24.93
N GLU A 27 -0.84 9.75 24.43
CA GLU A 27 0.59 10.05 24.53
C GLU A 27 1.07 10.10 25.99
N LYS A 28 0.32 10.84 26.84
CA LYS A 28 0.60 10.90 28.29
C LYS A 28 0.42 9.55 28.97
N PHE A 29 -0.45 8.69 28.45
CA PHE A 29 -0.70 7.36 28.99
C PHE A 29 0.49 6.44 28.70
N ILE A 30 0.94 6.37 27.44
CA ILE A 30 2.07 5.50 27.06
C ILE A 30 3.43 5.99 27.56
N SER A 31 3.55 7.26 27.95
CA SER A 31 4.78 7.78 28.55
C SER A 31 4.99 7.35 30.01
N LYS A 32 3.94 6.82 30.67
CA LYS A 32 4.02 6.33 32.06
C LYS A 32 4.85 5.05 32.23
N GLY A 33 5.16 4.34 31.14
CA GLY A 33 6.01 3.14 31.17
C GLY A 33 5.63 2.08 30.14
N PRO A 34 6.44 1.00 30.02
CA PRO A 34 6.29 -0.02 28.98
C PRO A 34 4.96 -0.76 29.07
N VAL A 35 4.45 -1.04 30.27
CA VAL A 35 3.15 -1.70 30.47
C VAL A 35 2.00 -0.92 29.81
N TYR A 36 2.02 0.40 29.92
CA TYR A 36 0.98 1.26 29.33
C TYR A 36 1.07 1.32 27.80
N PHE A 37 2.29 1.25 27.27
CA PHE A 37 2.51 1.15 25.83
C PHE A 37 1.98 -0.19 25.28
N GLU A 38 2.24 -1.30 25.97
CA GLU A 38 1.70 -2.61 25.61
C GLU A 38 0.17 -2.65 25.64
N VAL A 39 -0.47 -1.99 26.62
CA VAL A 39 -1.93 -1.86 26.66
C VAL A 39 -2.47 -1.15 25.41
N LEU A 40 -1.79 -0.10 24.93
CA LEU A 40 -2.21 0.59 23.71
C LEU A 40 -2.07 -0.32 22.48
N ARG A 41 -0.95 -1.03 22.34
CA ARG A 41 -0.72 -1.99 21.23
C ARG A 41 -1.72 -3.15 21.25
N TYR A 42 -2.06 -3.64 22.44
CA TYR A 42 -3.06 -4.67 22.62
C TYR A 42 -4.43 -4.25 22.05
N PHE A 43 -4.87 -3.01 22.31
CA PHE A 43 -6.13 -2.52 21.75
C PHE A 43 -6.09 -2.31 20.24
N LEU A 44 -4.97 -1.82 19.69
CA LEU A 44 -4.79 -1.71 18.24
C LEU A 44 -4.87 -3.07 17.54
N THR A 45 -4.41 -4.14 18.19
CA THR A 45 -4.42 -5.49 17.62
C THR A 45 -5.79 -6.17 17.73
N LEU A 46 -6.51 -5.94 18.83
CA LEU A 46 -7.75 -6.66 19.13
C LEU A 46 -8.98 -6.01 18.48
N ILE A 47 -8.98 -4.69 18.31
CA ILE A 47 -10.10 -3.96 17.73
C ILE A 47 -10.01 -4.02 16.20
N GLU A 48 -11.15 -4.19 15.54
CA GLU A 48 -11.21 -4.18 14.07
C GLU A 48 -10.62 -2.90 13.48
N PRO A 49 -9.81 -2.99 12.39
CA PRO A 49 -9.14 -1.84 11.77
C PRO A 49 -10.06 -0.64 11.50
N GLN A 50 -11.29 -0.90 11.04
CA GLN A 50 -12.27 0.14 10.72
C GLN A 50 -12.70 0.94 11.96
N LYS A 51 -12.73 0.32 13.15
CA LYS A 51 -13.13 0.96 14.40
C LYS A 51 -12.02 1.80 15.02
N VAL A 52 -10.75 1.49 14.73
CA VAL A 52 -9.60 2.26 15.24
C VAL A 52 -9.16 3.38 14.30
N LYS A 53 -9.66 3.41 13.06
CA LYS A 53 -9.30 4.39 12.04
C LYS A 53 -9.36 5.83 12.53
N GLU A 54 -10.51 6.27 13.06
CA GLU A 54 -10.69 7.65 13.53
C GLU A 54 -9.72 8.00 14.66
N THR A 55 -9.52 7.05 15.58
CA THR A 55 -8.57 7.19 16.68
C THR A 55 -7.14 7.35 16.14
N ILE A 56 -6.71 6.52 15.19
CA ILE A 56 -5.37 6.55 14.59
C ILE A 56 -5.16 7.79 13.72
N ASP A 57 -6.17 8.21 12.96
CA ASP A 57 -6.13 9.44 12.16
C ASP A 57 -5.86 10.66 13.05
N SER A 58 -6.38 10.65 14.29
CA SER A 58 -6.15 11.72 15.25
C SER A 58 -4.78 11.69 15.95
N PHE A 59 -4.03 10.58 15.88
CA PHE A 59 -2.72 10.47 16.55
C PHE A 59 -1.70 11.40 15.91
N GLY A 60 -0.81 11.98 16.72
CA GLY A 60 0.37 12.67 16.22
C GLY A 60 1.34 11.70 15.54
N ASN A 61 2.09 12.17 14.53
CA ASN A 61 3.06 11.34 13.81
C ASN A 61 4.12 10.73 14.74
N LYS A 62 4.55 11.48 15.76
CA LYS A 62 5.48 11.00 16.79
C LYS A 62 4.94 9.80 17.57
N LEU A 63 3.65 9.83 17.94
CA LEU A 63 3.00 8.71 18.63
C LEU A 63 2.91 7.49 17.70
N LEU A 64 2.44 7.70 16.46
CA LEU A 64 2.36 6.62 15.46
C LEU A 64 3.72 5.99 15.23
N TYR A 65 4.76 6.80 15.05
CA TYR A 65 6.11 6.32 14.82
C TYR A 65 6.59 5.46 15.97
N LYS A 66 6.40 5.91 17.22
CA LYS A 66 6.76 5.12 18.41
C LYS A 66 6.05 3.77 18.47
N ILE A 67 4.78 3.71 18.07
CA ILE A 67 4.01 2.46 18.04
C ILE A 67 4.58 1.52 16.97
N ILE A 68 4.66 2.01 15.74
CA ILE A 68 4.95 1.15 14.60
C ILE A 68 6.43 0.77 14.51
N ILE A 69 7.36 1.62 14.95
CA ILE A 69 8.79 1.29 14.93
C ILE A 69 9.12 0.15 15.88
N TYR A 70 8.38 0.05 16.99
CA TYR A 70 8.50 -1.07 17.91
C TYR A 70 8.05 -2.38 17.25
N GLU A 71 6.92 -2.34 16.53
CA GLU A 71 6.41 -3.48 15.76
C GLU A 71 7.35 -3.86 14.62
N TYR A 72 7.95 -2.87 13.95
CA TYR A 72 8.95 -3.08 12.93
C TYR A 72 10.23 -3.70 13.49
N GLY A 73 10.64 -3.33 14.71
CA GLY A 73 11.75 -3.98 15.41
C GLY A 73 11.50 -5.47 15.66
N ILE A 74 10.31 -5.82 16.15
CA ILE A 74 9.90 -7.23 16.31
C ILE A 74 9.86 -7.95 14.97
N TYR A 75 9.34 -7.28 13.94
CA TYR A 75 9.33 -7.80 12.58
C TYR A 75 10.74 -8.13 12.13
N LYS A 76 11.70 -7.19 12.19
CA LYS A 76 13.11 -7.42 11.80
C LYS A 76 13.76 -8.56 12.59
N GLN A 77 13.51 -8.66 13.91
CA GLN A 77 14.08 -9.74 14.74
C GLN A 77 13.62 -11.15 14.34
N THR A 78 12.44 -11.26 13.73
CA THR A 78 11.86 -12.55 13.30
C THR A 78 12.05 -12.81 11.80
N GLU A 79 12.90 -12.02 11.14
CA GLU A 79 13.10 -12.10 9.68
C GLU A 79 13.75 -13.43 9.24
N ASP A 80 14.79 -13.88 9.93
CA ASP A 80 15.48 -15.14 9.59
C ASP A 80 14.55 -16.36 9.70
N GLU A 81 13.72 -16.38 10.76
CA GLU A 81 12.69 -17.39 10.94
C GLU A 81 11.66 -17.35 9.81
N ARG A 82 11.16 -16.16 9.43
CA ARG A 82 10.22 -16.02 8.31
C ARG A 82 10.82 -16.44 6.97
N ARG A 83 12.08 -16.08 6.71
CA ARG A 83 12.80 -16.51 5.49
C ARG A 83 12.94 -18.03 5.44
N SER A 84 13.25 -18.68 6.58
CA SER A 84 13.33 -20.14 6.67
C SER A 84 11.98 -20.83 6.35
N LEU A 85 10.87 -20.18 6.71
CA LEU A 85 9.51 -20.63 6.44
C LEU A 85 8.98 -20.23 5.05
N ARG A 86 9.81 -19.60 4.21
CA ARG A 86 9.42 -19.00 2.91
C ARG A 86 8.24 -18.02 3.03
N ASN A 87 8.09 -17.39 4.20
CA ASN A 87 7.06 -16.39 4.43
C ASN A 87 7.59 -15.01 3.99
N THR A 88 7.09 -14.53 2.86
CA THR A 88 7.46 -13.24 2.25
C THR A 88 6.43 -12.13 2.53
N THR A 89 5.55 -12.33 3.51
CA THR A 89 4.53 -11.32 3.88
C THR A 89 5.21 -10.01 4.25
N SER A 90 4.81 -8.91 3.62
CA SER A 90 5.38 -7.60 3.91
C SER A 90 5.00 -7.13 5.31
N PHE A 91 5.77 -6.19 5.89
CA PHE A 91 5.50 -5.67 7.22
C PHE A 91 4.09 -5.08 7.35
N LEU A 92 3.64 -4.32 6.34
CA LEU A 92 2.34 -3.66 6.38
C LEU A 92 1.16 -4.60 6.07
N ASP A 93 1.43 -5.79 5.50
CA ASP A 93 0.41 -6.83 5.28
C ASP A 93 0.10 -7.64 6.55
N LEU A 94 0.89 -7.48 7.61
CA LEU A 94 0.61 -8.14 8.88
C LEU A 94 -0.73 -7.65 9.44
N LYS A 95 -1.53 -8.58 9.99
CA LYS A 95 -2.85 -8.26 10.58
C LYS A 95 -2.79 -7.12 11.60
N LEU A 96 -1.73 -7.05 12.39
CA LEU A 96 -1.48 -5.98 13.37
C LEU A 96 -1.29 -4.59 12.73
N ASN A 97 -0.89 -4.53 11.46
CA ASN A 97 -0.66 -3.30 10.68
C ASN A 97 -1.74 -3.02 9.64
N ALA A 98 -2.73 -3.92 9.49
CA ALA A 98 -3.76 -3.82 8.47
C ALA A 98 -4.63 -2.54 8.56
N TYR A 99 -4.56 -1.80 9.68
CA TYR A 99 -5.22 -0.49 9.79
C TYR A 99 -4.61 0.59 8.89
N TRP A 100 -3.33 0.47 8.52
CA TRP A 100 -2.65 1.47 7.68
C TRP A 100 -3.27 1.62 6.29
N SER A 101 -3.69 0.50 5.69
CA SER A 101 -4.40 0.51 4.39
C SER A 101 -5.77 1.18 4.46
N SER A 102 -6.33 1.38 5.65
CA SER A 102 -7.61 2.06 5.85
C SER A 102 -7.47 3.59 6.01
N LEU A 103 -6.26 4.09 6.27
CA LEU A 103 -5.99 5.50 6.47
C LEU A 103 -6.05 6.27 5.16
N SER A 104 -6.29 7.58 5.23
CA SER A 104 -6.28 8.41 4.03
C SER A 104 -4.86 8.54 3.46
N PRO A 105 -4.68 8.67 2.13
CA PRO A 105 -3.36 8.89 1.54
C PRO A 105 -2.65 10.11 2.12
N LYS A 106 -3.39 11.20 2.41
CA LYS A 106 -2.85 12.39 3.09
C LYS A 106 -2.26 12.07 4.47
N ARG A 107 -2.91 11.19 5.24
CA ARG A 107 -2.43 10.76 6.57
C ARG A 107 -1.12 10.00 6.45
N ILE A 108 -1.04 9.07 5.49
CA ILE A 108 0.16 8.26 5.21
C ILE A 108 1.31 9.18 4.73
N CYS A 109 1.05 10.08 3.78
CA CYS A 109 2.04 11.05 3.30
C CYS A 109 2.55 11.97 4.41
N SER A 110 1.68 12.44 5.31
CA SER A 110 2.09 13.20 6.50
C SER A 110 3.01 12.39 7.41
N PHE A 111 2.73 11.09 7.58
CA PHE A 111 3.55 10.19 8.37
C PHE A 111 4.92 9.93 7.71
N ILE A 112 4.97 9.70 6.40
CA ILE A 112 6.22 9.58 5.62
C ILE A 112 7.08 10.85 5.81
N SER A 113 6.46 12.04 5.67
CA SER A 113 7.14 13.32 5.87
C SER A 113 7.78 13.44 7.26
N TYR A 114 7.07 13.00 8.30
CA TYR A 114 7.62 12.95 9.65
C TYR A 114 8.81 11.99 9.77
N CYS A 115 8.73 10.80 9.16
CA CYS A 115 9.81 9.82 9.19
C CYS A 115 11.10 10.35 8.55
N LEU A 116 10.98 11.09 7.45
CA LEU A 116 12.12 11.70 6.74
C LEU A 116 12.66 12.96 7.43
N LYS A 117 11.77 13.84 7.91
CA LYS A 117 12.16 15.16 8.40
C LYS A 117 12.59 15.14 9.86
N GLU A 118 11.85 14.45 10.70
CA GLU A 118 12.06 14.44 12.15
C GLU A 118 12.72 13.16 12.62
N ALA A 119 12.21 11.98 12.23
CA ALA A 119 12.72 10.71 12.73
C ALA A 119 14.04 10.27 12.08
N LYS A 120 14.35 10.79 10.89
CA LYS A 120 15.52 10.43 10.07
C LYS A 120 15.61 8.92 9.79
N ASP A 121 14.47 8.32 9.42
CA ASP A 121 14.36 6.89 9.12
C ASP A 121 13.72 6.66 7.73
N PRO A 122 14.50 6.84 6.64
CA PRO A 122 14.01 6.67 5.28
C PRO A 122 13.79 5.18 4.90
N GLU A 123 14.56 4.24 5.48
CA GLU A 123 14.38 2.80 5.25
C GLU A 123 13.04 2.31 5.79
N PHE A 124 12.63 2.81 6.96
CA PHE A 124 11.31 2.52 7.47
C PHE A 124 10.21 3.25 6.68
N ALA A 125 10.43 4.52 6.33
CA ALA A 125 9.45 5.31 5.58
C ALA A 125 9.12 4.69 4.21
N SER A 126 10.11 4.11 3.52
CA SER A 126 9.94 3.51 2.19
C SER A 126 8.94 2.35 2.18
N GLN A 127 8.76 1.67 3.32
CA GLN A 127 7.79 0.57 3.45
C GLN A 127 6.36 1.04 3.14
N PHE A 128 6.02 2.30 3.41
CA PHE A 128 4.68 2.85 3.23
C PHE A 128 4.33 3.19 1.78
N LEU A 129 5.30 3.19 0.87
CA LEU A 129 5.05 3.42 -0.56
C LEU A 129 4.19 2.31 -1.18
N THR A 130 4.26 1.09 -0.62
CA THR A 130 3.53 -0.09 -1.14
C THR A 130 2.04 -0.07 -0.84
N ILE A 131 1.62 0.69 0.17
CA ILE A 131 0.21 0.81 0.58
C ILE A 131 -0.46 2.10 0.08
N LEU A 132 0.32 3.00 -0.54
CA LEU A 132 -0.24 4.20 -1.14
C LEU A 132 -0.91 3.85 -2.47
N PRO A 133 -2.06 4.46 -2.79
CA PRO A 133 -2.64 4.31 -4.12
C PRO A 133 -1.72 4.97 -5.16
N PRO A 134 -1.69 4.46 -6.42
CA PRO A 134 -0.77 4.95 -7.46
C PRO A 134 -0.82 6.46 -7.71
N GLU A 135 -2.00 7.07 -7.55
CA GLU A 135 -2.19 8.51 -7.71
C GLU A 135 -1.48 9.29 -6.60
N ALA A 136 -1.49 8.77 -5.36
CA ALA A 136 -0.81 9.40 -4.24
C ALA A 136 0.70 9.17 -4.28
N VAL A 137 1.17 8.04 -4.82
CA VAL A 137 2.60 7.79 -5.10
C VAL A 137 3.09 8.82 -6.13
N SER A 138 2.34 9.02 -7.21
CA SER A 138 2.70 9.96 -8.28
C SER A 138 2.75 11.42 -7.81
N ASP A 139 1.93 11.80 -6.83
CA ASP A 139 1.87 13.15 -6.25
C ASP A 139 2.55 13.25 -4.87
N LEU A 140 3.37 12.25 -4.50
CA LEU A 140 3.93 12.12 -3.16
C LEU A 140 4.69 13.37 -2.71
N LYS A 141 5.49 13.95 -3.61
CA LYS A 141 6.22 15.21 -3.37
C LYS A 141 5.33 16.30 -2.79
N ASN A 142 4.17 16.52 -3.41
CA ASN A 142 3.27 17.59 -3.03
C ASN A 142 2.46 17.21 -1.78
N LEU A 143 1.99 15.97 -1.70
CA LEU A 143 1.19 15.48 -0.58
C LEU A 143 1.97 15.37 0.74
N ALA A 144 3.23 14.93 0.67
CA ALA A 144 4.14 14.84 1.81
C ALA A 144 5.00 16.12 1.99
N GLY A 145 4.92 17.07 1.06
CA GLY A 145 5.70 18.32 1.08
C GLY A 145 7.21 18.07 1.10
N LEU A 146 7.70 17.10 0.32
CA LEU A 146 9.11 16.69 0.31
C LEU A 146 9.94 17.59 -0.59
N ASN A 147 11.19 17.82 -0.21
CA ASN A 147 12.19 18.39 -1.12
C ASN A 147 12.87 17.29 -1.95
N ILE A 148 13.68 17.69 -2.94
CA ILE A 148 14.34 16.78 -3.89
C ILE A 148 15.24 15.77 -3.17
N GLU A 149 16.00 16.20 -2.17
CA GLU A 149 16.93 15.34 -1.44
C GLU A 149 16.18 14.33 -0.56
N GLU A 150 15.11 14.76 0.11
CA GLU A 150 14.23 13.88 0.90
C GLU A 150 13.55 12.82 0.01
N GLU A 151 13.16 13.17 -1.21
CA GLU A 151 12.63 12.22 -2.19
C GLU A 151 13.69 11.22 -2.64
N LYS A 152 14.89 11.69 -2.99
CA LYS A 152 16.02 10.82 -3.37
C LYS A 152 16.33 9.83 -2.25
N GLU A 153 16.45 10.31 -1.02
CA GLU A 153 16.72 9.48 0.15
C GLU A 153 15.65 8.40 0.35
N LEU A 154 14.36 8.76 0.19
CA LEU A 154 13.24 7.83 0.31
C LEU A 154 13.27 6.74 -0.78
N TYR A 155 13.47 7.11 -2.05
CA TYR A 155 13.45 6.15 -3.15
C TYR A 155 14.70 5.26 -3.16
N LEU A 156 15.88 5.80 -2.84
CA LEU A 156 17.10 4.99 -2.66
C LEU A 156 16.94 3.94 -1.55
N SER A 157 16.15 4.27 -0.52
CA SER A 157 15.84 3.36 0.58
C SER A 157 14.94 2.18 0.19
N LEU A 158 14.38 2.17 -1.03
CA LEU A 158 13.71 0.99 -1.59
C LEU A 158 14.70 -0.07 -2.09
N LYS A 159 15.99 0.26 -2.26
CA LYS A 159 17.00 -0.61 -2.87
C LYS A 159 16.50 -1.06 -4.26
N ASP A 160 16.45 -2.36 -4.55
CA ASP A 160 15.95 -2.89 -5.82
C ASP A 160 14.47 -2.52 -6.10
N GLY A 161 13.70 -2.21 -5.05
CA GLY A 161 12.32 -1.77 -5.18
C GLY A 161 12.15 -0.45 -5.92
N ILE A 162 13.22 0.34 -6.10
CA ILE A 162 13.19 1.57 -6.91
C ILE A 162 12.80 1.28 -8.37
N TYR A 163 13.15 0.09 -8.89
CA TYR A 163 12.84 -0.32 -10.26
C TYR A 163 11.43 -0.92 -10.37
N GLU A 164 10.92 -1.51 -9.29
CA GLU A 164 9.56 -2.06 -9.24
C GLU A 164 8.49 -0.98 -9.09
N LEU A 165 8.83 0.13 -8.41
CA LEU A 165 7.87 1.20 -8.10
C LEU A 165 7.22 1.81 -9.37
N PRO A 166 7.97 2.15 -10.45
CA PRO A 166 7.38 2.57 -11.72
C PRO A 166 6.49 1.52 -12.41
N ILE A 167 6.70 0.22 -12.16
CA ILE A 167 5.85 -0.84 -12.72
C ILE A 167 4.50 -0.87 -11.97
N GLN A 168 4.54 -0.68 -10.64
CA GLN A 168 3.36 -0.65 -9.78
C GLN A 168 2.56 0.65 -9.90
N SER A 169 3.25 1.77 -10.08
CA SER A 169 2.69 3.12 -10.20
C SER A 169 3.28 3.87 -11.38
N PRO A 170 2.87 3.58 -12.63
CA PRO A 170 3.53 4.12 -13.82
C PRO A 170 3.54 5.65 -13.93
N GLY A 171 2.58 6.33 -13.30
CA GLY A 171 2.53 7.80 -13.22
C GLY A 171 3.78 8.45 -12.61
N ILE A 172 4.54 7.72 -11.78
CA ILE A 172 5.76 8.23 -11.14
C ILE A 172 7.01 8.11 -12.02
N TYR A 173 6.96 7.29 -13.09
CA TYR A 173 8.14 6.89 -13.85
C TYR A 173 8.98 8.07 -14.35
N ARG A 174 8.35 9.04 -15.03
CA ARG A 174 9.07 10.20 -15.58
C ARG A 174 9.70 11.06 -14.49
N HIS A 175 9.07 11.12 -13.33
CA HIS A 175 9.59 11.88 -12.19
C HIS A 175 10.82 11.20 -11.61
N ILE A 176 10.78 9.89 -11.34
CA ILE A 176 11.95 9.14 -10.84
C ILE A 176 13.09 9.15 -11.86
N LEU A 177 12.80 8.94 -13.14
CA LEU A 177 13.82 8.97 -14.20
C LEU A 177 14.57 10.31 -14.22
N LYS A 178 13.85 11.42 -14.09
CA LYS A 178 14.44 12.76 -13.98
C LYS A 178 15.19 12.96 -12.67
N LEU A 179 14.64 12.45 -11.56
CA LEU A 179 15.23 12.62 -10.24
C LEU A 179 16.63 11.99 -10.14
N PHE A 180 16.83 10.87 -10.83
CA PHE A 180 18.08 10.10 -10.84
C PHE A 180 18.92 10.28 -12.10
N GLU A 181 18.71 11.36 -12.88
CA GLU A 181 19.48 11.62 -14.12
C GLU A 181 21.00 11.73 -13.88
N ASP A 182 21.40 12.17 -12.68
CA ASP A 182 22.80 12.30 -12.27
C ASP A 182 23.41 10.99 -11.73
N ASP A 183 22.62 9.93 -11.56
CA ASP A 183 23.08 8.60 -11.12
C ASP A 183 23.10 7.65 -12.34
N PRO A 184 24.28 7.40 -12.96
CA PRO A 184 24.34 6.69 -14.23
C PRO A 184 23.83 5.25 -14.15
N GLU A 185 23.96 4.59 -13.00
CA GLU A 185 23.53 3.20 -12.83
C GLU A 185 22.01 3.11 -12.75
N ILE A 186 21.41 3.89 -11.85
CA ILE A 186 19.95 3.92 -11.67
C ILE A 186 19.28 4.44 -12.95
N PHE A 187 19.83 5.52 -13.54
CA PHE A 187 19.30 6.12 -14.76
C PHE A 187 19.30 5.13 -15.93
N LEU A 188 20.41 4.41 -16.15
CA LEU A 188 20.51 3.44 -17.23
C LEU A 188 19.43 2.37 -17.08
N ILE A 189 19.29 1.78 -15.89
CA ILE A 189 18.28 0.73 -15.66
C ILE A 189 16.88 1.28 -15.89
N LEU A 190 16.51 2.40 -15.25
CA LEU A 190 15.18 3.00 -15.41
C LEU A 190 14.86 3.33 -16.87
N SER A 191 15.82 3.88 -17.62
CA SER A 191 15.62 4.24 -19.03
C SER A 191 15.27 3.05 -19.92
N THR A 192 15.74 1.83 -19.58
CA THR A 192 15.40 0.61 -20.32
C THR A 192 14.00 0.06 -20.02
N MET A 193 13.32 0.60 -19.00
CA MET A 193 12.03 0.08 -18.53
C MET A 193 10.82 0.77 -19.15
N GLU A 194 11.02 1.77 -20.03
CA GLU A 194 9.92 2.60 -20.56
C GLU A 194 8.78 1.78 -21.18
N GLU A 195 9.10 0.81 -22.05
CA GLU A 195 8.09 -0.04 -22.70
C GLU A 195 7.30 -0.88 -21.67
N LEU A 196 7.98 -1.39 -20.65
CA LEU A 196 7.36 -2.17 -19.59
C LEU A 196 6.39 -1.31 -18.76
N VAL A 197 6.80 -0.10 -18.42
CA VAL A 197 6.00 0.88 -17.68
C VAL A 197 4.78 1.31 -18.50
N LEU A 198 4.96 1.62 -19.80
CA LEU A 198 3.87 2.01 -20.70
C LEU A 198 2.82 0.89 -20.83
N ARG A 199 3.29 -0.35 -20.96
CA ARG A 199 2.40 -1.51 -21.03
C ARG A 199 1.60 -1.68 -19.74
N LYS A 200 2.24 -1.52 -18.57
CA LYS A 200 1.53 -1.55 -17.27
C LYS A 200 0.52 -0.43 -17.13
N GLN A 201 0.84 0.78 -17.59
CA GLN A 201 -0.11 1.88 -17.62
C GLN A 201 -1.35 1.52 -18.44
N GLN A 202 -1.17 0.96 -19.65
CA GLN A 202 -2.28 0.54 -20.50
C GLN A 202 -3.16 -0.53 -19.85
N ILE A 203 -2.56 -1.49 -19.14
CA ILE A 203 -3.30 -2.53 -18.39
C ILE A 203 -4.14 -1.89 -17.28
N ILE A 204 -3.58 -0.96 -16.50
CA ILE A 204 -4.28 -0.30 -15.38
C ILE A 204 -5.44 0.55 -15.90
N GLU A 205 -5.21 1.38 -16.91
CA GLU A 205 -6.23 2.25 -17.51
C GLU A 205 -7.37 1.43 -18.13
N SER A 206 -7.01 0.42 -18.93
CA SER A 206 -8.01 -0.46 -19.57
C SER A 206 -8.82 -1.22 -18.53
N SER A 207 -8.16 -1.75 -17.50
CA SER A 207 -8.85 -2.40 -16.37
C SER A 207 -9.83 -1.45 -15.70
N HIS A 208 -9.43 -0.21 -15.42
CA HIS A 208 -10.29 0.77 -14.76
C HIS A 208 -11.53 1.09 -15.59
N VAL A 209 -11.36 1.37 -16.89
CA VAL A 209 -12.48 1.67 -17.80
C VAL A 209 -13.47 0.51 -17.86
N ILE A 210 -12.98 -0.72 -17.95
CA ILE A 210 -13.83 -1.91 -17.99
C ILE A 210 -14.53 -2.14 -16.63
N LEU A 211 -13.84 -1.92 -15.51
CA LEU A 211 -14.43 -2.03 -14.16
C LEU A 211 -15.56 -1.03 -13.92
N GLU A 212 -15.43 0.21 -14.40
CA GLU A 212 -16.49 1.20 -14.27
C GLU A 212 -17.74 0.83 -15.09
N LYS A 213 -17.57 0.17 -16.25
CA LYS A 213 -18.69 -0.44 -16.99
C LYS A 213 -19.34 -1.58 -16.21
N TYR A 214 -18.56 -2.37 -15.48
CA TYR A 214 -19.07 -3.43 -14.60
C TYR A 214 -19.90 -2.88 -13.45
N LYS A 215 -19.35 -1.94 -12.69
CA LYS A 215 -20.05 -1.32 -11.55
C LYS A 215 -21.34 -0.60 -11.94
N SER A 216 -21.39 -0.03 -13.14
CA SER A 216 -22.60 0.63 -13.66
C SER A 216 -23.67 -0.34 -14.19
N GLY A 217 -23.46 -1.66 -14.06
CA GLY A 217 -24.39 -2.70 -14.52
C GLY A 217 -24.46 -2.83 -16.05
N LYS A 218 -23.53 -2.18 -16.77
CA LYS A 218 -23.46 -2.16 -18.24
C LYS A 218 -22.54 -3.23 -18.81
N LEU A 219 -21.89 -4.03 -17.96
CA LEU A 219 -21.00 -5.09 -18.40
C LEU A 219 -21.74 -6.41 -18.50
N ASN A 220 -21.83 -6.93 -19.71
CA ASN A 220 -22.14 -8.33 -19.97
C ASN A 220 -20.94 -8.99 -20.67
N HIS A 221 -20.95 -10.32 -20.82
CA HIS A 221 -19.82 -11.03 -21.43
C HIS A 221 -19.50 -10.55 -22.86
N GLN A 222 -20.50 -10.02 -23.59
CA GLN A 222 -20.32 -9.49 -24.94
C GLN A 222 -19.60 -8.13 -24.94
N SER A 223 -19.96 -7.22 -24.03
CA SER A 223 -19.30 -5.93 -23.89
C SER A 223 -17.86 -6.10 -23.39
N LEU A 224 -17.64 -7.02 -22.45
CA LEU A 224 -16.31 -7.37 -21.97
C LEU A 224 -15.44 -7.96 -23.08
N PHE A 225 -15.99 -8.89 -23.87
CA PHE A 225 -15.30 -9.41 -25.05
C PHE A 225 -14.96 -8.29 -26.05
N GLY A 226 -15.90 -7.38 -26.35
CA GLY A 226 -15.67 -6.25 -27.23
C GLY A 226 -14.51 -5.36 -26.75
N ASP A 227 -14.53 -4.97 -25.48
CA ASP A 227 -13.49 -4.14 -24.88
C ASP A 227 -12.11 -4.82 -24.83
N LEU A 228 -12.07 -6.14 -24.65
CA LEU A 228 -10.82 -6.90 -24.63
C LEU A 228 -10.31 -7.25 -26.03
N SER A 229 -11.19 -7.38 -27.02
CA SER A 229 -10.83 -7.80 -28.39
C SER A 229 -9.93 -6.81 -29.12
N ILE A 230 -10.03 -5.52 -28.75
CA ILE A 230 -9.24 -4.42 -29.32
C ILE A 230 -7.86 -4.28 -28.68
N LEU A 231 -7.59 -4.98 -27.57
CA LEU A 231 -6.32 -4.91 -26.84
C LEU A 231 -5.36 -5.99 -27.31
N GLU A 232 -4.07 -5.81 -27.05
CA GLU A 232 -3.05 -6.84 -27.31
C GLU A 232 -3.34 -8.13 -26.52
N PRO A 233 -3.01 -9.32 -27.06
CA PRO A 233 -3.32 -10.60 -26.42
C PRO A 233 -2.80 -10.68 -24.98
N GLU A 234 -1.60 -10.19 -24.74
CA GLU A 234 -0.93 -10.30 -23.46
C GLU A 234 -1.56 -9.35 -22.43
N ILE A 235 -1.91 -8.12 -22.83
CA ILE A 235 -2.66 -7.15 -22.02
C ILE A 235 -4.02 -7.74 -21.63
N THR A 236 -4.70 -8.33 -22.61
CA THR A 236 -6.00 -8.96 -22.42
C THR A 236 -5.94 -10.09 -21.38
N MET A 237 -4.94 -10.96 -21.51
CA MET A 237 -4.74 -12.08 -20.58
C MET A 237 -4.45 -11.60 -19.17
N GLU A 238 -3.71 -10.50 -19.02
CA GLU A 238 -3.41 -9.91 -17.73
C GLU A 238 -4.66 -9.28 -17.08
N ILE A 239 -5.45 -8.52 -17.83
CA ILE A 239 -6.73 -7.96 -17.34
C ILE A 239 -7.68 -9.07 -16.89
N LEU A 240 -7.79 -10.15 -17.67
CA LEU A 240 -8.58 -11.32 -17.30
C LEU A 240 -8.08 -12.01 -16.02
N GLY A 241 -6.76 -12.02 -15.79
CA GLY A 241 -6.17 -12.47 -14.53
C GLY A 241 -6.58 -11.59 -13.35
N ILE A 242 -6.40 -10.27 -13.48
CA ILE A 242 -6.78 -9.28 -12.46
C ILE A 242 -8.26 -9.41 -12.09
N PHE A 243 -9.14 -9.65 -13.07
CA PHE A 243 -10.58 -9.76 -12.84
C PHE A 243 -10.97 -11.06 -12.12
N GLU A 244 -10.27 -12.15 -12.40
CA GLU A 244 -10.44 -13.41 -11.65
C GLU A 244 -9.97 -13.24 -10.21
N GLU A 245 -8.79 -12.64 -9.99
CA GLU A 245 -8.25 -12.40 -8.64
C GLU A 245 -9.15 -11.52 -7.79
N LYS A 246 -9.79 -10.51 -8.41
CA LYS A 246 -10.75 -9.62 -7.74
C LYS A 246 -12.16 -10.21 -7.62
N GLY A 247 -12.38 -11.44 -8.06
CA GLY A 247 -13.68 -12.13 -7.97
C GLY A 247 -14.77 -11.54 -8.87
N ILE A 248 -14.40 -10.76 -9.89
CA ILE A 248 -15.33 -10.17 -10.86
C ILE A 248 -15.75 -11.20 -11.90
N LEU A 249 -14.83 -12.11 -12.24
CA LEU A 249 -15.06 -13.23 -13.13
C LEU A 249 -14.76 -14.54 -12.41
N GLY A 250 -15.63 -15.53 -12.60
CA GLY A 250 -15.30 -16.92 -12.28
C GLY A 250 -14.30 -17.50 -13.28
N ARG A 251 -13.58 -18.54 -12.85
CA ARG A 251 -12.59 -19.24 -13.67
C ARG A 251 -13.17 -19.78 -14.99
N SER A 252 -14.42 -20.25 -14.97
CA SER A 252 -15.14 -20.71 -16.16
C SER A 252 -15.43 -19.57 -17.15
N GLU A 253 -15.78 -18.39 -16.65
CA GLU A 253 -16.08 -17.21 -17.48
C GLU A 253 -14.81 -16.66 -18.13
N LYS A 254 -13.71 -16.61 -17.37
CA LYS A 254 -12.38 -16.28 -17.89
C LYS A 254 -12.00 -17.20 -19.05
N ASN A 255 -12.16 -18.51 -18.89
CA ASN A 255 -11.80 -19.49 -19.93
C ASN A 255 -12.66 -19.33 -21.18
N LEU A 256 -13.96 -19.09 -21.03
CA LEU A 256 -14.87 -18.84 -22.15
C LEU A 256 -14.43 -17.60 -22.95
N ILE A 257 -14.18 -16.48 -22.28
CA ILE A 257 -13.76 -15.24 -22.94
C ILE A 257 -12.40 -15.41 -23.62
N LYS A 258 -11.46 -16.09 -22.96
CA LYS A 258 -10.16 -16.44 -23.53
C LYS A 258 -10.29 -17.23 -24.84
N GLU A 259 -11.16 -18.24 -24.88
CA GLU A 259 -11.42 -19.03 -26.08
C GLU A 259 -12.07 -18.22 -27.21
N LEU A 260 -12.97 -17.31 -26.87
CA LEU A 260 -13.58 -16.42 -27.87
C LEU A 260 -12.54 -15.48 -28.49
N LEU A 261 -11.64 -14.93 -27.67
CA LEU A 261 -10.59 -14.01 -28.11
C LEU A 261 -9.55 -14.72 -28.99
N SER A 262 -9.15 -15.94 -28.66
CA SER A 262 -8.21 -16.71 -29.47
C SER A 262 -8.79 -17.06 -30.84
N LYS A 263 -10.09 -17.41 -30.91
CA LYS A 263 -10.79 -17.64 -32.18
C LYS A 263 -10.92 -16.37 -33.02
N HIS A 264 -11.18 -15.23 -32.39
CA HIS A 264 -11.31 -13.95 -33.08
C HIS A 264 -10.00 -13.50 -33.73
N LYS A 265 -8.88 -13.57 -33.00
CA LYS A 265 -7.57 -13.15 -33.50
C LYS A 265 -6.98 -14.06 -34.57
N ASN A 266 -7.41 -15.32 -34.64
CA ASN A 266 -7.06 -16.23 -35.74
C ASN A 266 -7.88 -15.97 -37.03
N HIS A 267 -8.82 -15.04 -37.01
CA HIS A 267 -9.73 -14.74 -38.14
C HIS A 267 -9.68 -13.27 -38.61
N THR A 268 -8.90 -12.41 -37.95
CA THR A 268 -8.57 -11.07 -38.44
C THR A 268 -7.24 -11.13 -39.20
N PRO A 269 -7.21 -10.78 -40.51
CA PRO A 269 -5.99 -10.74 -41.31
C PRO A 269 -5.03 -9.61 -40.91
#